data_AF-A0A9E0RQH4-F1
#
_entry.id   AF-A0A9E0RQH4-F1
#
_cell.length_a   1.000
_cell.length_b   1.000
_cell.length_c   1.000
_cell.angle_alpha   90.00
_cell.angle_beta   90.00
_cell.angle_gamma   90.00
#
_symmetry.space_group_name_H-M   'P 1'
#
loop_
_entity.id
_entity.type
_entity.pdbx_description
1 polymer ?
#
loop_
_entity_poly.entity_id
_entity_poly.type
_entity_poly.pdbx_seq_one_letter_code
_entity_poly.pdbx_strand_id
1 'polypeptide(L)'
;VNAPADGDRQSWSEDDVAHTRDNALAVLERCGLNLSFRDSDCVSTTPNDWHGRFPGSGGSLYGGASHGIWSSFTRPGARSRLKGLYLSGGSVHPGPGVPMATLSGRLAASAVVRDIA
;
A
#
# COMPACT_ATOMS: atom_id res chain seq x y z
N VAL A 1 -8.24 -8.78 4.74
CA VAL A 1 -9.36 -8.21 3.94
C VAL A 1 -8.82 -7.02 3.17
N ASN A 2 -9.29 -6.76 1.94
CA ASN A 2 -8.90 -5.53 1.23
C ASN A 2 -9.75 -4.37 1.77
N ALA A 3 -9.10 -3.32 2.28
CA ALA A 3 -9.76 -2.16 2.86
C ALA A 3 -9.51 -0.91 1.98
N PRO A 4 -10.43 0.05 1.93
CA PRO A 4 -10.20 1.32 1.25
C PRO A 4 -9.03 2.09 1.88
N ALA A 5 -8.39 2.93 1.06
CA ALA A 5 -7.31 3.82 1.50
C ALA A 5 -7.87 5.14 2.02
N ASP A 6 -8.62 5.08 3.11
CA ASP A 6 -9.32 6.21 3.74
C ASP A 6 -8.93 6.44 5.21
N GLY A 7 -7.78 5.92 5.64
CA GLY A 7 -7.26 6.09 7.01
C GLY A 7 -6.95 7.54 7.40
N ASP A 8 -7.01 8.48 6.46
CA ASP A 8 -6.92 9.93 6.64
C ASP A 8 -8.28 10.63 6.71
N ARG A 9 -9.38 9.93 6.42
CA ARG A 9 -10.75 10.48 6.31
C ARG A 9 -11.75 9.80 7.24
N GLN A 10 -11.54 8.52 7.50
CA GLN A 10 -12.41 7.69 8.31
C GLN A 10 -11.60 7.09 9.46
N SER A 11 -12.22 7.00 10.63
CA SER A 11 -11.70 6.22 11.76
C SER A 11 -12.32 4.83 11.74
N TRP A 12 -11.49 3.81 11.89
CA TRP A 12 -11.89 2.42 11.99
C TRP A 12 -12.02 2.05 13.47
N SER A 13 -13.25 1.79 13.94
CA SER A 13 -13.50 1.43 15.33
C SER A 13 -13.10 -0.02 15.63
N GLU A 14 -12.97 -0.36 16.93
CA GLU A 14 -12.73 -1.74 17.35
C GLU A 14 -13.84 -2.68 16.88
N ASP A 15 -15.09 -2.22 16.90
CA ASP A 15 -16.26 -2.98 16.41
C ASP A 15 -16.20 -3.22 14.90
N ASP A 16 -15.79 -2.23 14.10
CA ASP A 16 -15.63 -2.39 12.64
C ASP A 16 -14.57 -3.46 12.32
N VAL A 17 -13.47 -3.44 13.08
CA VAL A 17 -12.38 -4.40 12.94
C VAL A 17 -12.82 -5.80 13.35
N ALA A 18 -13.52 -5.92 14.48
CA ALA A 18 -14.07 -7.19 14.96
C ALA A 18 -15.06 -7.79 13.95
N HIS A 19 -16.01 -6.99 13.47
CA HIS A 19 -16.98 -7.42 12.47
C HIS A 19 -16.32 -7.88 11.16
N THR A 20 -15.31 -7.14 10.68
CA THR A 20 -14.54 -7.51 9.49
C THR A 20 -13.75 -8.81 9.70
N ARG A 21 -13.20 -9.01 10.90
CA ARG A 21 -12.48 -10.24 11.27
C ARG A 21 -13.42 -11.44 11.30
N ASP A 22 -14.58 -11.32 11.92
CA ASP A 22 -15.57 -12.41 12.01
C ASP A 22 -16.04 -12.83 10.62
N ASN A 23 -16.30 -11.87 9.74
CA ASN A 23 -16.64 -12.15 8.35
C ASN A 23 -15.52 -12.91 7.61
N ALA A 24 -14.25 -12.56 7.85
CA ALA A 24 -13.12 -13.27 7.26
C ALA A 24 -12.97 -14.69 7.82
N LEU A 25 -13.15 -14.89 9.13
CA LEU A 25 -13.12 -16.21 9.76
C LEU A 25 -14.26 -17.11 9.26
N ALA A 26 -15.47 -16.57 9.09
CA ALA A 26 -16.60 -17.29 8.52
C ALA A 26 -16.34 -17.74 7.07
N VAL A 27 -15.56 -16.98 6.28
CA VAL A 27 -15.11 -17.42 4.95
C VAL A 27 -14.19 -18.64 5.07
N LEU A 28 -13.22 -18.59 5.98
CA LEU A 28 -12.27 -19.70 6.20
C LEU A 28 -12.98 -20.98 6.68
N GLU A 29 -13.94 -20.84 7.59
CA GLU A 29 -14.76 -21.96 8.07
C GLU A 29 -15.56 -22.61 6.94
N ARG A 30 -16.20 -21.81 6.07
CA ARG A 30 -16.89 -22.32 4.86
C ARG A 30 -15.95 -23.03 3.89
N CYS A 31 -14.67 -22.70 3.91
CA CYS A 31 -13.63 -23.40 3.15
C CYS A 31 -13.08 -24.65 3.88
N GLY A 32 -13.64 -25.01 5.05
CA GLY A 32 -13.26 -26.17 5.85
C GLY A 32 -12.12 -25.94 6.82
N LEU A 33 -11.65 -24.70 7.00
CA LEU A 33 -10.59 -24.36 7.94
C LEU A 33 -11.17 -23.85 9.26
N ASN A 34 -11.01 -24.64 10.32
CA ASN A 34 -11.32 -24.23 11.70
C ASN A 34 -10.04 -23.78 12.40
N LEU A 35 -10.03 -22.54 12.90
CA LEU A 35 -8.90 -21.95 13.61
C LEU A 35 -9.25 -21.76 15.08
N SER A 36 -8.33 -22.13 15.97
CA SER A 36 -8.40 -21.82 17.40
C SER A 36 -7.16 -21.03 17.80
N PHE A 37 -7.37 -19.87 18.40
CA PHE A 37 -6.32 -18.95 18.79
C PHE A 37 -6.85 -18.00 19.87
N ARG A 38 -5.94 -17.35 20.60
CA ARG A 38 -6.30 -16.34 21.60
C ARG A 38 -6.27 -14.96 20.96
N ASP A 39 -7.20 -14.10 21.34
CA ASP A 39 -7.21 -12.72 20.88
C ASP A 39 -5.94 -11.96 21.26
N SER A 40 -5.35 -12.29 22.41
CA SER A 40 -4.07 -11.72 22.85
C SER A 40 -2.89 -12.01 21.91
N ASP A 41 -2.99 -13.07 21.11
CA ASP A 41 -1.94 -13.50 20.20
C ASP A 41 -2.14 -12.89 18.79
N CYS A 42 -3.18 -12.09 18.61
CA CYS A 42 -3.55 -11.48 17.34
C CYS A 42 -3.26 -9.99 17.31
N VAL A 43 -2.79 -9.52 16.15
CA VAL A 43 -2.60 -8.11 15.88
C VAL A 43 -3.44 -7.74 14.66
N SER A 44 -4.36 -6.80 14.85
CA SER A 44 -5.09 -6.16 13.77
C SER A 44 -4.41 -4.87 13.38
N THR A 45 -4.36 -4.58 12.08
CA THR A 45 -3.90 -3.29 11.55
C THR A 45 -4.93 -2.74 10.58
N THR A 46 -5.26 -1.46 10.74
CA THR A 46 -6.28 -0.74 10.00
C THR A 46 -5.67 0.23 8.98
N PRO A 47 -6.47 0.78 8.04
CA PRO A 47 -6.01 1.89 7.21
C PRO A 47 -5.49 3.08 8.03
N ASN A 48 -6.04 3.38 9.21
CA ASN A 48 -5.52 4.42 10.10
C ASN A 48 -4.09 4.11 10.56
N ASP A 49 -3.82 2.87 10.96
CA ASP A 49 -2.47 2.45 11.40
C ASP A 49 -1.44 2.59 10.28
N TRP A 50 -1.81 2.16 9.06
CA TRP A 50 -0.95 2.29 7.89
C TRP A 50 -0.77 3.74 7.45
N HIS A 51 -1.80 4.58 7.55
CA HIS A 51 -1.67 6.01 7.30
C HIS A 51 -0.71 6.68 8.30
N GLY A 52 -0.80 6.32 9.59
CA GLY A 52 0.09 6.83 10.63
C GLY A 52 1.57 6.45 10.38
N ARG A 53 1.82 5.23 9.87
CA ARG A 53 3.16 4.76 9.51
C ARG A 53 3.68 5.35 8.19
N PHE A 54 2.78 5.57 7.24
CA PHE A 54 3.09 6.08 5.90
C PHE A 54 2.17 7.27 5.55
N PRO A 55 2.47 8.47 6.08
CA PRO A 55 1.62 9.65 5.89
C PRO A 55 1.40 9.99 4.42
N GLY A 56 0.20 10.51 4.11
CA GLY A 56 -0.21 10.85 2.75
C GLY A 56 -0.65 9.68 1.87
N SER A 57 -0.63 8.44 2.38
CA SER A 57 -1.08 7.24 1.65
C SER A 57 -2.57 6.91 1.80
N GLY A 58 -3.27 7.54 2.75
CA GLY A 58 -4.59 7.10 3.24
C GLY A 58 -4.60 5.66 3.80
N GLY A 59 -3.44 5.06 4.08
CA GLY A 59 -3.32 3.65 4.46
C GLY A 59 -3.18 2.69 3.27
N SER A 60 -3.01 3.19 2.04
CA SER A 60 -2.79 2.33 0.87
C SER A 60 -1.45 1.59 0.92
N LEU A 61 -1.50 0.28 0.70
CA LEU A 61 -0.31 -0.57 0.57
C LEU A 61 0.32 -0.53 -0.84
N TYR A 62 -0.47 -0.18 -1.86
CA TYR A 62 -0.06 -0.28 -3.27
C TYR A 62 -0.14 1.06 -4.03
N GLY A 63 -0.22 2.18 -3.32
CA GLY A 63 -0.40 3.51 -3.89
C GLY A 63 -1.85 3.81 -4.27
N GLY A 64 -2.08 4.87 -5.07
CA GLY A 64 -3.44 5.27 -5.46
C GLY A 64 -4.26 4.12 -6.06
N ALA A 65 -5.56 4.09 -5.77
CA ALA A 65 -6.48 3.06 -6.26
C ALA A 65 -6.32 2.91 -7.78
N SER A 66 -5.87 1.73 -8.20
CA SER A 66 -5.57 1.43 -9.60
C SER A 66 -6.85 1.01 -10.32
N HIS A 67 -7.80 1.93 -10.45
CA HIS A 67 -9.00 1.70 -11.27
C HIS A 67 -8.66 1.97 -12.73
N GLY A 68 -8.57 0.91 -13.53
CA GLY A 68 -8.35 0.95 -14.97
C GLY A 68 -6.92 0.60 -15.42
N ILE A 69 -6.83 0.03 -16.63
CA ILE A 69 -5.59 -0.41 -17.31
C ILE A 69 -4.54 0.72 -17.38
N TRP A 70 -4.98 1.98 -17.37
CA TRP A 70 -4.12 3.15 -17.54
C TRP A 70 -3.53 3.73 -16.25
N SER A 71 -3.95 3.23 -15.07
CA SER A 71 -3.49 3.77 -13.78
C SER A 71 -1.98 3.61 -13.53
N SER A 72 -1.33 2.65 -14.20
CA SER A 72 0.13 2.52 -14.16
C SER A 72 0.87 3.63 -14.94
N PHE A 73 0.20 4.30 -15.89
CA PHE A 73 0.78 5.36 -16.72
C PHE A 73 0.65 6.76 -16.12
N THR A 74 -0.17 6.94 -15.08
CA THR A 74 -0.26 8.21 -14.34
C THR A 74 0.82 8.36 -13.28
N ARG A 75 1.58 7.30 -13.03
CA ARG A 75 2.67 7.29 -12.04
C ARG A 75 3.80 8.20 -12.50
N PRO A 76 4.40 9.00 -11.60
CA PRO A 76 5.56 9.79 -11.96
C PRO A 76 6.70 8.87 -12.42
N GLY A 77 7.49 9.37 -13.37
CA GLY A 77 8.76 8.76 -13.74
C GLY A 77 9.84 9.05 -12.69
N ALA A 78 11.06 8.54 -12.95
CA ALA A 78 12.16 8.66 -12.00
C ALA A 78 12.71 10.09 -11.83
N ARG A 79 12.44 10.99 -12.78
CA ARG A 79 12.77 12.42 -12.69
C ARG A 79 11.53 13.22 -12.36
N SER A 80 11.62 14.08 -11.35
CA SER A 80 10.57 15.06 -11.08
C SER A 80 10.71 16.28 -12.00
N ARG A 81 9.75 17.21 -11.94
CA ARG A 81 9.85 18.52 -12.62
C ARG A 81 10.89 19.43 -11.97
N LEU A 82 11.29 19.16 -10.73
CA LEU A 82 12.31 19.90 -10.01
C LEU A 82 13.68 19.31 -10.35
N LYS A 83 14.58 20.15 -10.88
CA LYS A 83 15.93 19.74 -11.24
C LYS A 83 16.66 19.22 -10.01
N GLY A 84 17.31 18.06 -10.14
CA GLY A 84 18.04 17.42 -9.05
C GLY A 84 17.18 16.60 -8.08
N LEU A 85 15.85 16.57 -8.25
CA LEU A 85 14.95 15.73 -7.45
C LEU A 85 14.49 14.51 -8.24
N TYR A 86 14.80 13.33 -7.72
CA TYR A 86 14.49 12.03 -8.29
C TYR A 86 13.53 11.26 -7.41
N LEU A 87 12.65 10.49 -8.03
CA LEU A 87 11.57 9.77 -7.36
C LEU A 87 11.82 8.27 -7.50
N SER A 88 11.59 7.52 -6.42
CA SER A 88 11.60 6.07 -6.44
C SER A 88 10.63 5.51 -5.40
N GLY A 89 10.16 4.28 -5.61
CA GLY A 89 9.30 3.57 -4.66
C GLY A 89 8.04 3.01 -5.30
N GLY A 90 7.16 2.41 -4.49
CA GLY A 90 5.98 1.69 -4.98
C GLY A 90 4.90 2.56 -5.62
N SER A 91 4.94 3.88 -5.43
CA SER A 91 4.04 4.86 -6.06
C SER A 91 4.61 5.46 -7.34
N VAL A 92 5.87 5.18 -7.66
CA VAL A 92 6.59 5.66 -8.84
C VAL A 92 6.59 4.56 -9.90
N HIS A 93 6.71 4.91 -11.18
CA HIS A 93 6.91 3.92 -12.23
C HIS A 93 8.10 2.99 -11.87
N PRO A 94 8.00 1.66 -12.06
CA PRO A 94 6.94 0.93 -12.77
C PRO A 94 5.68 0.58 -11.97
N GLY A 95 5.71 0.61 -10.64
CA GLY A 95 4.54 0.23 -9.85
C GLY A 95 4.84 -0.20 -8.42
N PRO A 96 3.84 -0.75 -7.72
CA PRO A 96 3.97 -1.16 -6.32
C PRO A 96 4.49 -2.60 -6.20
N GLY A 97 4.82 -3.00 -4.96
CA GLY A 97 5.41 -4.31 -4.66
C GLY A 97 6.95 -4.28 -4.69
N VAL A 98 7.56 -5.17 -3.91
CA VAL A 98 9.01 -5.20 -3.67
C VAL A 98 9.85 -5.21 -4.97
N PRO A 99 9.53 -6.05 -5.98
CA PRO A 99 10.30 -6.05 -7.22
C PRO A 99 10.21 -4.72 -7.97
N MET A 100 9.02 -4.12 -8.04
CA MET A 100 8.79 -2.89 -8.79
C MET A 100 9.41 -1.67 -8.09
N ALA A 101 9.33 -1.61 -6.76
CA ALA A 101 10.01 -0.58 -5.97
C ALA A 101 11.54 -0.63 -6.17
N THR A 102 12.10 -1.85 -6.22
CA THR A 102 13.53 -2.05 -6.48
C THR A 102 13.92 -1.59 -7.89
N LEU A 103 13.11 -1.93 -8.91
CA LEU A 103 13.31 -1.45 -10.29
C LEU A 103 13.20 0.08 -10.38
N SER A 104 12.22 0.67 -9.68
CA SER A 104 12.07 2.13 -9.60
C SER A 104 13.33 2.80 -9.05
N GLY A 105 13.92 2.25 -7.99
CA GLY A 105 15.20 2.70 -7.43
C GLY A 105 16.35 2.65 -8.44
N ARG A 106 16.45 1.56 -9.22
CA ARG A 106 17.46 1.46 -10.30
C ARG A 106 17.27 2.52 -11.37
N LEU A 107 16.03 2.83 -11.75
CA LEU A 107 15.72 3.87 -12.73
C LEU A 107 16.09 5.26 -12.21
N ALA A 108 15.80 5.54 -10.94
CA ALA A 108 16.19 6.79 -10.28
C ALA A 108 17.71 6.95 -10.23
N ALA A 109 18.44 5.93 -9.78
CA ALA A 109 19.90 5.95 -9.78
C ALA A 109 20.49 6.16 -11.19
N SER A 110 19.96 5.47 -12.20
CA SER A 110 20.37 5.67 -13.60
C SER A 110 20.07 7.08 -14.10
N ALA A 111 18.96 7.68 -13.64
CA ALA A 111 18.59 9.04 -14.00
C ALA A 111 19.56 10.06 -13.39
N VAL A 112 19.94 9.86 -12.12
CA VAL A 112 20.96 10.68 -11.43
C VAL A 112 22.28 10.64 -12.19
N VAL A 113 22.81 9.45 -12.48
CA VAL A 113 24.11 9.29 -13.17
C VAL A 113 24.13 9.99 -14.52
N ARG A 114 23.04 9.96 -15.28
CA ARG A 114 22.95 10.64 -16.58
C ARG A 114 22.87 12.15 -16.50
N ASP A 115 22.37 12.71 -15.41
CA ASP A 115 22.15 14.15 -15.28
C ASP A 115 23.34 14.86 -14.62
N ILE A 116 24.23 14.11 -13.97
CA ILE A 116 25.49 14.61 -13.39
C ILE A 116 26.71 14.42 -14.30
N ALA A 117 26.58 13.59 -15.35
CA ALA A 117 27.60 13.38 -16.37
C ALA A 117 27.56 14.49 -17.42
#